data_AF-A0A3M1Z486-F1
#
_entry.id   AF-A0A3M1Z486-F1
#
_cell.length_a   1.000
_cell.length_b   1.000
_cell.length_c   1.000
_cell.angle_alpha   90.00
_cell.angle_beta   90.00
_cell.angle_gamma   90.00
#
_symmetry.space_group_name_H-M   'P 1'
#
loop_
_entity.id
_entity.type
_entity.pdbx_description
1 polymer ?
#
loop_
_entity_poly.entity_id
_entity_poly.type
_entity_poly.pdbx_seq_one_letter_code
_entity_poly.pdbx_strand_id
1 'polypeptide(L)'
;LPFPDGSKIAKLVYKAQKSPEWEAATVPGEPVSVEIMEKDSKRFAKTGGWGFGRFRPDGTPVGDMMLYETCFPCHEANVKDHDFVFTRWAP
;
A
#
# COMPACT_ATOMS: atom_id res chain seq x y z
N LEU A 1 7.94 -13.00 7.78
CA LEU A 1 8.68 -12.40 6.66
C LEU A 1 9.70 -13.42 6.19
N PRO A 2 9.91 -13.58 4.87
CA PRO A 2 9.23 -12.83 3.81
C PRO A 2 7.73 -13.14 3.71
N PHE A 3 6.95 -12.26 3.09
CA PHE A 3 5.64 -12.60 2.55
C PHE A 3 5.82 -13.61 1.40
N PRO A 4 4.94 -14.62 1.24
CA PRO A 4 5.01 -15.55 0.12
C PRO A 4 4.79 -14.85 -1.23
N ASP A 5 5.37 -15.37 -2.30
CA ASP A 5 4.99 -14.97 -3.67
C ASP A 5 3.48 -15.16 -3.88
N GLY A 6 2.86 -14.24 -4.60
CA GLY A 6 1.41 -14.14 -4.77
C GLY A 6 0.71 -13.28 -3.71
N SER A 7 1.39 -12.89 -2.63
CA SER A 7 0.83 -12.02 -1.59
C SER A 7 0.32 -10.70 -2.17
N LYS A 8 -0.80 -10.22 -1.63
CA LYS A 8 -1.41 -8.93 -1.99
C LYS A 8 -1.75 -8.18 -0.72
N ILE A 9 -1.34 -6.93 -0.65
CA ILE A 9 -1.64 -6.04 0.48
C ILE A 9 -2.38 -4.83 -0.07
N ALA A 10 -3.53 -4.52 0.52
CA ALA A 10 -4.30 -3.32 0.21
C ALA A 10 -4.19 -2.32 1.37
N LYS A 11 -3.93 -1.06 1.04
CA LYS A 11 -4.00 0.08 1.94
C LYS A 11 -5.16 0.95 1.50
N LEU A 12 -6.16 1.07 2.37
CA LEU A 12 -7.30 1.97 2.16
C LEU A 12 -6.97 3.32 2.79
N VAL A 13 -7.09 4.39 2.01
CA VAL A 13 -6.78 5.75 2.44
C VAL A 13 -8.08 6.52 2.55
N TYR A 14 -8.32 7.10 3.73
CA TYR A 14 -9.47 7.94 4.03
C TYR A 14 -8.99 9.28 4.60
N LYS A 15 -9.77 10.34 4.41
CA LYS A 15 -9.61 11.55 5.21
C LYS A 15 -9.97 11.22 6.66
N ALA A 16 -9.15 11.66 7.60
CA ALA A 16 -9.49 11.56 9.02
C ALA A 16 -10.62 12.54 9.36
N GLN A 17 -11.62 12.11 10.12
CA GLN A 17 -12.69 12.97 10.64
C GLN A 17 -13.00 12.65 12.11
N LYS A 18 -13.63 13.59 12.82
CA LYS A 18 -14.13 13.35 14.18
C LYS A 18 -15.32 12.41 14.18
N SER A 19 -15.41 11.54 15.18
CA SER A 19 -16.56 10.66 15.33
C SER A 19 -17.81 11.49 15.71
N PRO A 20 -18.94 11.33 15.00
CA PRO A 20 -20.20 11.97 15.40
C PRO A 20 -20.78 11.36 16.68
N GLU A 21 -20.32 10.17 17.07
CA GLU A 21 -20.79 9.45 18.26
C GLU A 21 -19.89 9.71 19.48
N TRP A 22 -18.63 10.12 19.27
CA TRP A 22 -17.68 10.39 20.36
C TRP A 22 -16.57 11.35 19.93
N GLU A 23 -16.71 12.63 20.27
CA GLU A 23 -15.84 13.74 19.81
C GLU A 23 -14.33 13.52 20.00
N ALA A 24 -13.93 12.77 21.04
CA ALA A 24 -12.52 12.48 21.28
C ALA A 24 -11.92 11.50 20.26
N ALA A 25 -12.73 10.65 19.63
CA ALA A 25 -12.27 9.70 18.61
C ALA A 25 -12.11 10.32 17.23
N THR A 26 -11.20 9.71 16.46
CA THR A 26 -11.03 9.95 15.03
C THR A 26 -11.44 8.70 14.28
N VAL A 27 -12.26 8.86 13.24
CA VAL A 27 -12.77 7.76 12.40
C VAL A 27 -12.46 8.03 10.93
N PRO A 28 -12.52 7.01 10.06
CA PRO A 28 -12.46 7.20 8.61
C PRO A 28 -13.61 8.09 8.13
N GLY A 29 -13.29 9.06 7.27
CA GLY A 29 -14.23 9.90 6.55
C GLY A 29 -14.28 9.56 5.07
N GLU A 30 -14.16 10.57 4.22
CA GLU A 30 -14.21 10.40 2.77
C GLU A 30 -13.07 9.48 2.27
N PRO A 31 -13.38 8.46 1.44
CA PRO A 31 -12.35 7.65 0.80
C PRO A 31 -11.52 8.48 -0.19
N VAL A 32 -10.20 8.28 -0.18
CA VAL A 32 -9.25 9.05 -1.00
C VAL A 32 -8.61 8.18 -2.07
N SER A 33 -8.16 6.98 -1.70
CA SER A 33 -7.56 6.03 -2.65
C SER A 33 -7.47 4.64 -2.08
N VAL A 34 -7.37 3.67 -2.98
CA VAL A 34 -6.94 2.31 -2.69
C VAL A 34 -5.54 2.14 -3.26
N GLU A 35 -4.60 1.72 -2.43
CA GLU A 35 -3.25 1.38 -2.84
C GLU A 35 -3.02 -0.10 -2.65
N ILE A 36 -2.42 -0.75 -3.64
CA ILE A 36 -2.19 -2.20 -3.64
C ILE A 36 -0.71 -2.43 -3.89
N MET A 37 -0.15 -3.41 -3.18
CA MET A 37 1.12 -4.02 -3.57
C MET A 37 0.95 -5.53 -3.73
N GLU A 38 1.56 -6.07 -4.79
CA GLU A 38 1.52 -7.48 -5.15
C GLU A 38 2.95 -8.04 -5.17
N LYS A 39 3.15 -9.19 -4.53
CA LYS A 39 4.42 -9.92 -4.59
C LYS A 39 4.43 -10.89 -5.75
N ASP A 40 5.34 -10.67 -6.69
CA ASP A 40 5.69 -11.59 -7.77
C ASP A 40 7.18 -11.42 -8.04
N SER A 41 7.99 -12.32 -7.47
CA SER A 41 9.46 -12.24 -7.53
C SER A 41 10.01 -12.24 -8.96
N LYS A 42 9.27 -12.84 -9.91
CA LYS A 42 9.69 -12.91 -11.32
C LYS A 42 9.29 -11.65 -12.08
N ARG A 43 8.04 -11.22 -11.96
CA ARG A 43 7.51 -10.05 -12.68
C ARG A 43 8.12 -8.75 -12.17
N PHE A 44 8.44 -8.67 -10.87
CA PHE A 44 8.90 -7.45 -10.20
C PHE A 44 10.33 -7.60 -9.64
N ALA A 45 11.21 -8.30 -10.36
CA ALA A 45 12.58 -8.57 -9.90
C ALA A 45 13.40 -7.31 -9.58
N LYS A 46 13.09 -6.17 -10.22
CA LYS A 46 13.80 -4.88 -10.01
C LYS A 46 13.44 -4.17 -8.70
N THR A 47 12.34 -4.59 -8.05
CA THR A 47 11.76 -3.91 -6.89
C THR A 47 11.63 -4.88 -5.70
N GLY A 48 12.58 -5.81 -5.60
CA GLY A 48 12.58 -6.83 -4.55
C GLY A 48 11.39 -7.79 -4.62
N GLY A 49 10.75 -7.92 -5.78
CA GLY A 49 9.58 -8.76 -6.00
C GLY A 49 8.23 -8.06 -5.78
N TRP A 50 8.19 -6.74 -5.56
CA TRP A 50 6.94 -6.03 -5.31
C TRP A 50 6.52 -5.08 -6.43
N GLY A 51 5.30 -5.27 -6.93
CA GLY A 51 4.60 -4.31 -7.79
C GLY A 51 3.70 -3.39 -6.97
N PHE A 52 3.46 -2.18 -7.46
CA PHE A 52 2.68 -1.14 -6.76
C PHE A 52 1.59 -0.58 -7.68
N GLY A 53 0.40 -0.35 -7.12
CA GLY A 53 -0.74 0.24 -7.80
C GLY A 53 -1.47 1.23 -6.89
N ARG A 54 -1.95 2.32 -7.45
CA ARG A 54 -2.79 3.31 -6.75
C ARG A 54 -4.00 3.63 -7.59
N PHE A 55 -5.15 3.65 -6.95
CA PHE A 55 -6.45 3.83 -7.57
C PHE A 55 -7.24 4.89 -6.82
N ARG A 56 -7.96 5.73 -7.56
CA ARG A 56 -8.98 6.62 -7.01
C ARG A 56 -10.14 5.81 -6.43
N PRO A 57 -11.02 6.42 -5.62
CA PRO A 57 -12.14 5.70 -5.00
C PRO A 57 -13.11 5.06 -6.01
N ASP A 58 -13.17 5.59 -7.23
CA ASP A 58 -13.95 5.06 -8.36
C ASP A 58 -13.25 3.91 -9.11
N GLY A 59 -12.07 3.49 -8.66
CA GLY A 59 -11.27 2.44 -9.29
C GLY A 59 -10.37 2.93 -10.44
N THR A 60 -10.42 4.21 -10.79
CA THR A 60 -9.57 4.77 -11.85
C THR A 60 -8.08 4.73 -11.41
N PRO A 61 -7.17 4.15 -12.20
CA PRO A 61 -5.74 4.17 -11.89
C PRO A 61 -5.19 5.59 -11.75
N VAL A 62 -4.22 5.77 -10.85
CA VAL A 62 -3.47 7.01 -10.67
C VAL A 62 -2.06 6.81 -11.21
N GLY A 63 -1.61 7.70 -12.11
CA GLY A 63 -0.29 7.58 -12.74
C GLY A 63 -0.27 6.55 -13.89
N ASP A 64 0.93 6.27 -14.41
CA ASP A 64 1.13 5.16 -15.33
C ASP A 64 1.20 3.82 -14.58
N MET A 65 1.25 2.71 -15.33
CA MET A 65 1.33 1.36 -14.76
C MET A 65 2.64 1.06 -14.01
N MET A 66 3.58 2.02 -13.94
CA MET A 66 4.94 1.86 -13.42
C MET A 66 5.16 2.72 -12.15
N LEU A 67 4.15 2.81 -11.29
CA LEU A 67 4.24 3.53 -10.00
C LEU A 67 5.41 3.11 -9.11
N TYR A 68 6.07 1.99 -9.37
CA TYR A 68 7.25 1.56 -8.63
C TYR A 68 8.37 2.60 -8.61
N GLU A 69 8.55 3.42 -9.65
CA GLU A 69 9.56 4.50 -9.62
C GLU A 69 9.27 5.54 -8.54
N THR A 70 8.00 5.70 -8.17
CA THR A 70 7.56 6.63 -7.12
C THR A 70 7.41 5.96 -5.76
N CYS A 71 7.02 4.68 -5.71
CA CYS A 71 6.75 3.98 -4.45
C CYS A 71 7.98 3.24 -3.91
N PHE A 72 8.68 2.48 -4.76
CA PHE A 72 9.71 1.56 -4.34
C PHE A 72 10.91 2.24 -3.66
N PRO A 73 11.43 3.40 -4.11
CA PRO A 73 12.55 4.05 -3.44
C PRO A 73 12.29 4.33 -1.95
N CYS A 74 11.07 4.72 -1.59
CA CYS A 74 10.68 4.93 -0.19
C CYS A 74 10.66 3.62 0.60
N HIS A 75 10.12 2.54 0.01
CA HIS A 75 10.08 1.23 0.65
C HIS A 75 11.49 0.62 0.80
N GLU A 76 12.35 0.76 -0.21
CA GLU A 76 13.74 0.34 -0.17
C GLU A 76 14.52 1.09 0.91
N ALA A 77 14.38 2.41 0.99
CA ALA A 77 15.10 3.22 1.96
C ALA A 77 14.72 2.92 3.42
N ASN A 78 13.46 2.56 3.69
CA ASN A 78 12.94 2.48 5.06
C ASN A 78 12.70 1.05 5.57
N VAL A 79 12.43 0.08 4.68
CA VAL A 79 11.95 -1.26 5.07
C VAL A 79 12.55 -2.40 4.23
N LYS A 80 13.73 -2.23 3.62
CA LYS A 80 14.42 -3.29 2.86
C LYS A 80 14.57 -4.61 3.63
N ASP A 81 14.94 -4.54 4.91
CA ASP A 81 15.19 -5.73 5.75
C ASP A 81 13.89 -6.34 6.30
N HIS A 82 12.75 -5.79 5.87
CA HIS A 82 11.40 -6.16 6.26
C HIS A 82 10.55 -6.54 5.04
N ASP A 83 11.20 -7.13 4.02
CA ASP A 83 10.56 -7.53 2.77
C ASP A 83 9.84 -6.37 2.07
N PHE A 84 10.35 -5.15 2.25
CA PHE A 84 9.79 -3.91 1.69
C PHE A 84 8.36 -3.58 2.17
N VAL A 85 7.93 -4.10 3.33
CA VAL A 85 6.57 -3.87 3.89
C VAL A 85 6.67 -3.23 5.28
N PHE A 86 5.91 -2.15 5.52
CA PHE A 86 5.88 -1.41 6.80
C PHE A 86 5.10 -2.09 7.92
N THR A 87 4.43 -3.20 7.62
CA THR A 87 3.65 -3.99 8.56
C THR A 87 4.15 -5.43 8.60
N ARG A 88 3.91 -6.10 9.72
CA ARG A 88 4.05 -7.56 9.81
C ARG A 88 2.68 -8.18 9.55
N TRP A 89 2.65 -9.49 9.29
CA TRP A 89 1.42 -10.26 9.40
C TRP A 89 0.77 -9.97 10.75
N ALA A 90 -0.48 -9.54 10.73
CA ALA A 90 -1.29 -9.50 11.94
C ALA A 90 -1.54 -10.96 12.36
N PRO A 91 -1.16 -11.38 13.58
CA PRO A 91 -1.47 -12.71 14.09
C PRO A 91 -2.97 -12.95 14.21
#